data_AF-A0A497CQ22-F1
#
_entry.id   AF-A0A497CQ22-F1
#
_cell.length_a   1.000
_cell.length_b   1.000
_cell.length_c   1.000
_cell.angle_alpha   90.00
_cell.angle_beta   90.00
_cell.angle_gamma   90.00
#
_symmetry.space_group_name_H-M   'P 1'
#
loop_
_entity.id
_entity.type
_entity.pdbx_description
1 polymer ?
#
loop_
_entity_poly.entity_id
_entity_poly.type
_entity_poly.pdbx_seq_one_letter_code
_entity_poly.pdbx_strand_id
1 'polypeptide(L)'
;AFIIAEYVNVPYIEVIKAAAVPAFASYAALLYITHIEASKLGLKGIPRSELPPFMGTFLRGIHYLIPLFALLFELIILRHSPELSAFHAVWILAVVMLFQNPVKAYLKKEPVGPAIKKSIVDIFTGMANGARNMCAVAMATAAAGIIVGVVAMGLGQLITEIVGTLAGDNVYLLLFITAFASLIIGMGLPTTATYIVMASLTAPVIVQVGGDMGFVVPIMAAHLFCFFFGILADDTPPVGLAAYAAAAIAKSPPIPTGIQGFMYDIRTAILPFMFIFNADLILHKINSWSQAFLIFAMACIGNFAFASATQNWFVAKNRVYEIPLLLAVTFTLMRPGAVAGWLGVPHSERYWMYPIGLALFGLVYFLQRPRIPKVPAPAKAEA
;
A
#
# COMPACT_ATOMS: atom_id res chain seq x y z
N ALA A 1 5.95 -7.36 -6.14
CA ALA A 1 6.93 -6.55 -6.91
C ALA A 1 7.80 -7.41 -7.84
N PHE A 2 8.57 -8.40 -7.35
CA PHE A 2 9.38 -9.27 -8.23
C PHE A 2 8.54 -10.01 -9.27
N ILE A 3 7.44 -10.65 -8.84
CA ILE A 3 6.51 -11.32 -9.76
C ILE A 3 5.88 -10.33 -10.76
N ILE A 4 5.67 -9.07 -10.37
CA ILE A 4 5.17 -8.04 -11.30
C ILE A 4 6.23 -7.74 -12.37
N ALA A 5 7.49 -7.57 -11.95
CA ALA A 5 8.61 -7.30 -12.86
C ALA A 5 8.77 -8.44 -13.87
N GLU A 6 8.63 -9.69 -13.42
CA GLU A 6 8.68 -10.89 -14.25
C GLU A 6 7.49 -10.97 -15.23
N TYR A 7 6.25 -10.86 -14.74
CA TYR A 7 5.04 -10.93 -15.58
C TYR A 7 4.99 -9.84 -16.64
N VAL A 8 5.37 -8.61 -16.27
CA VAL A 8 5.35 -7.45 -17.17
C VAL A 8 6.66 -7.37 -17.99
N ASN A 9 7.64 -8.22 -17.69
CA ASN A 9 8.96 -8.26 -18.31
C ASN A 9 9.67 -6.88 -18.30
N VAL A 10 9.73 -6.26 -17.13
CA VAL A 10 10.40 -4.97 -16.91
C VAL A 10 11.40 -5.04 -15.76
N PRO A 11 12.43 -4.17 -15.73
CA PRO A 11 13.34 -4.10 -14.60
C PRO A 11 12.61 -3.84 -13.27
N TYR A 12 13.06 -4.48 -12.18
CA TYR A 12 12.48 -4.32 -10.83
C TYR A 12 12.33 -2.85 -10.40
N ILE A 13 13.28 -2.00 -10.76
CA ILE A 13 13.26 -0.58 -10.44
C ILE A 13 12.05 0.15 -11.05
N GLU A 14 11.54 -0.27 -12.21
CA GLU A 14 10.36 0.33 -12.84
C GLU A 14 9.09 0.02 -12.05
N VAL A 15 8.99 -1.19 -11.48
CA VAL A 15 7.90 -1.54 -10.56
C VAL A 15 7.98 -0.71 -9.29
N ILE A 16 9.17 -0.54 -8.71
CA ILE A 16 9.35 0.29 -7.50
C ILE A 16 8.94 1.72 -7.78
N LYS A 17 9.43 2.32 -8.87
CA LYS A 17 9.09 3.69 -9.27
C LYS A 17 7.58 3.86 -9.41
N ALA A 18 6.92 2.91 -10.10
CA ALA A 18 5.48 2.96 -10.31
C ALA A 18 4.67 2.83 -9.01
N ALA A 19 5.12 1.98 -8.08
CA ALA A 19 4.45 1.78 -6.81
C ALA A 19 4.78 2.84 -5.75
N ALA A 20 5.85 3.62 -5.91
CA ALA A 20 6.36 4.53 -4.87
C ALA A 20 5.32 5.57 -4.45
N VAL A 21 4.78 6.35 -5.39
CA VAL A 21 3.80 7.41 -5.08
C VAL A 21 2.54 6.83 -4.42
N PRO A 22 1.87 5.80 -4.97
CA PRO A 22 0.71 5.20 -4.32
C PRO A 22 1.03 4.63 -2.93
N ALA A 23 2.18 3.98 -2.74
CA ALA A 23 2.56 3.38 -1.46
C ALA A 23 2.78 4.43 -0.37
N PHE A 24 3.59 5.46 -0.66
CA PHE A 24 3.84 6.53 0.31
C PHE A 24 2.60 7.39 0.56
N ALA A 25 1.79 7.64 -0.47
CA ALA A 25 0.54 8.38 -0.31
C ALA A 25 -0.50 7.59 0.50
N SER A 26 -0.56 6.26 0.35
CA SER A 26 -1.40 5.38 1.19
C SER A 26 -0.91 5.39 2.65
N TYR A 27 0.40 5.26 2.87
CA TYR A 27 0.96 5.30 4.23
C TYR A 27 0.75 6.66 4.92
N ALA A 28 0.93 7.75 4.18
CA ALA A 28 0.62 9.09 4.68
C ALA A 28 -0.86 9.20 5.05
N ALA A 29 -1.76 8.69 4.21
CA ALA A 29 -3.20 8.70 4.47
C ALA A 29 -3.56 7.87 5.71
N LEU A 30 -2.91 6.72 5.92
CA LEU A 30 -3.10 5.90 7.11
C LEU A 30 -2.66 6.62 8.40
N LEU A 31 -1.49 7.27 8.38
CA LEU A 31 -1.03 8.09 9.51
C LEU A 31 -2.00 9.24 9.78
N TYR A 32 -2.52 9.86 8.72
CA TYR A 32 -3.48 10.93 8.80
C TYR A 32 -4.84 10.48 9.36
N ILE A 33 -5.36 9.32 8.94
CA ILE A 33 -6.57 8.71 9.52
C ILE A 33 -6.36 8.41 11.00
N THR A 34 -5.21 7.83 11.36
CA THR A 34 -4.85 7.57 12.76
C THR A 34 -4.83 8.87 13.58
N HIS A 35 -4.30 9.95 13.02
CA HIS A 35 -4.33 11.27 13.65
C HIS A 35 -5.74 11.82 13.82
N ILE A 36 -6.61 11.67 12.81
CA ILE A 36 -8.03 12.07 12.90
C ILE A 36 -8.72 11.30 14.04
N GLU A 37 -8.55 9.98 14.10
CA GLU A 37 -9.17 9.15 15.15
C GLU A 37 -8.64 9.50 16.54
N ALA A 38 -7.33 9.69 16.69
CA ALA A 38 -6.74 10.16 17.93
C ALA A 38 -7.30 11.54 18.34
N SER A 39 -7.53 12.43 17.38
CA SER A 39 -8.10 13.77 17.62
C SER A 39 -9.57 13.70 18.04
N LYS A 40 -10.37 12.82 17.41
CA LYS A 40 -11.78 12.56 17.79
C LYS A 40 -11.90 12.04 19.21
N LEU A 41 -10.96 11.18 19.62
CA LEU A 41 -10.89 10.57 20.95
C LEU A 41 -10.18 11.45 21.99
N GLY A 42 -9.60 12.58 21.59
CA GLY A 42 -8.86 13.48 22.48
C GLY A 42 -7.60 12.85 23.09
N LEU A 43 -7.00 11.85 22.41
CA LEU A 43 -5.82 11.16 22.90
C LEU A 43 -4.61 12.11 22.96
N LYS A 44 -3.84 12.02 24.04
CA LYS A 44 -2.60 12.78 24.22
C LYS A 44 -1.39 11.88 24.02
N GLY A 45 -0.34 12.44 23.44
CA GLY A 45 0.94 11.74 23.32
C GLY A 45 1.54 11.47 24.70
N ILE A 46 2.23 10.33 24.81
CA ILE A 46 2.96 9.94 26.02
C ILE A 46 4.12 10.93 26.24
N PRO A 47 4.43 11.31 27.51
CA PRO A 47 5.57 12.18 27.81
C PRO A 47 6.89 11.66 27.23
N ARG A 48 7.73 12.57 26.71
CA ARG A 48 9.03 12.21 26.12
C ARG A 48 9.95 11.44 27.07
N SER A 49 9.79 11.64 28.37
CA SER A 49 10.55 10.94 29.42
C SER A 49 10.25 9.43 29.50
N GLU A 50 9.09 9.00 29.03
CA GLU A 50 8.69 7.59 29.02
C GLU A 50 9.06 6.88 27.71
N LEU A 51 9.55 7.62 26.72
CA LEU A 51 9.97 7.05 25.45
C LEU A 51 11.37 6.42 25.58
N PRO A 52 11.62 5.25 24.96
CA PRO A 52 12.96 4.68 24.91
C PRO A 52 13.92 5.63 24.16
N PRO A 53 15.20 5.69 24.54
CA PRO A 53 16.17 6.57 23.90
C PRO A 53 16.37 6.17 22.43
N PHE A 54 15.95 7.06 21.52
CA PHE A 54 15.89 6.79 20.08
C PHE A 54 17.23 6.36 19.48
N MET A 55 18.29 7.17 19.65
CA MET A 55 19.61 6.88 19.08
C MET A 55 20.22 5.58 19.62
N GLY A 56 20.07 5.32 20.93
CA GLY A 56 20.58 4.10 21.55
C GLY A 56 19.90 2.85 21.00
N THR A 57 18.58 2.90 20.81
CA THR A 57 17.80 1.79 20.23
C THR A 57 18.12 1.62 18.73
N PHE A 58 18.22 2.72 17.98
CA PHE A 58 18.51 2.69 16.55
C PHE A 58 19.88 2.10 16.23
N LEU A 59 20.95 2.59 16.89
CA LEU A 59 22.31 2.08 16.70
C LEU A 59 22.44 0.60 17.07
N ARG A 60 21.69 0.15 18.09
CA ARG A 60 21.64 -1.28 18.45
C ARG A 60 21.01 -2.13 17.35
N GLY A 61 20.13 -1.59 16.53
CA GLY A 61 19.44 -2.31 15.44
C GLY A 61 20.07 -2.16 14.06
N ILE A 62 21.05 -1.27 13.88
CA ILE A 62 21.57 -0.88 12.56
C ILE A 62 22.13 -2.06 11.74
N HIS A 63 22.65 -3.08 12.40
CA HIS A 63 23.17 -4.29 11.76
C HIS A 63 22.10 -5.09 11.00
N TYR A 64 20.81 -4.96 11.36
CA TYR A 64 19.71 -5.55 10.59
C TYR A 64 19.50 -4.89 9.23
N LEU A 65 20.04 -3.69 9.00
CA LEU A 65 19.99 -3.03 7.70
C LEU A 65 21.02 -3.60 6.71
N ILE A 66 22.09 -4.26 7.20
CA ILE A 66 23.14 -4.83 6.33
C ILE A 66 22.58 -5.80 5.28
N PRO A 67 21.81 -6.86 5.64
CA PRO A 67 21.24 -7.76 4.64
C PRO A 67 20.21 -7.07 3.73
N LEU A 68 19.49 -6.06 4.23
CA LEU A 68 18.56 -5.27 3.42
C LEU A 68 19.31 -4.44 2.37
N PHE A 69 20.39 -3.76 2.76
CA PHE A 69 21.24 -3.01 1.83
C PHE A 69 21.89 -3.91 0.79
N ALA A 70 22.38 -5.08 1.20
CA ALA A 70 22.94 -6.06 0.27
C ALA A 70 21.88 -6.51 -0.76
N LEU A 71 20.68 -6.87 -0.30
CA LEU A 71 19.56 -7.24 -1.17
C LEU A 71 19.24 -6.14 -2.19
N LEU A 72 19.12 -4.88 -1.74
CA LEU A 72 18.84 -3.75 -2.62
C LEU A 72 19.99 -3.45 -3.58
N PHE A 73 21.24 -3.59 -3.13
CA PHE A 73 22.43 -3.40 -3.96
C PHE A 73 22.50 -4.42 -5.08
N GLU A 74 22.26 -5.70 -4.78
CA GLU A 74 22.26 -6.76 -5.79
C GLU A 74 21.16 -6.57 -6.84
N LEU A 75 19.97 -6.16 -6.41
CA LEU A 75 18.84 -5.94 -7.30
C LEU A 75 18.97 -4.69 -8.18
N ILE A 76 19.42 -3.58 -7.61
CA ILE A 76 19.39 -2.27 -8.27
C ILE A 76 20.68 -2.02 -9.04
N ILE A 77 21.83 -2.33 -8.44
CA ILE A 77 23.15 -2.01 -9.00
C ILE A 77 23.67 -3.16 -9.83
N LEU A 78 23.77 -4.37 -9.24
CA LEU A 78 24.28 -5.55 -9.95
C LEU A 78 23.25 -6.15 -10.92
N ARG A 79 21.95 -5.85 -10.70
CA ARG A 79 20.83 -6.38 -11.47
C ARG A 79 20.81 -7.90 -11.52
N HIS A 80 21.19 -8.54 -10.42
CA HIS A 80 21.04 -9.96 -10.24
C HIS A 80 19.57 -10.36 -10.20
N SER A 81 19.30 -11.65 -10.42
CA SER A 81 17.93 -12.16 -10.30
C SER A 81 17.43 -12.01 -8.86
N PRO A 82 16.11 -11.86 -8.66
CA PRO A 82 15.51 -11.76 -7.33
C PRO A 82 15.87 -12.93 -6.40
N GLU A 83 15.93 -14.15 -6.95
CA GLU A 83 16.20 -15.38 -6.20
C GLU A 83 17.64 -15.38 -5.68
N LEU A 84 18.61 -15.02 -6.54
CA LEU A 84 20.02 -14.95 -6.17
C LEU A 84 20.26 -13.86 -5.12
N SER A 85 19.66 -12.69 -5.31
CA SER A 85 19.77 -11.56 -4.38
C SER A 85 19.21 -11.91 -3.00
N ALA A 86 18.07 -12.61 -2.97
CA ALA A 86 17.48 -13.10 -1.72
C ALA A 86 18.36 -14.16 -1.04
N PHE A 87 18.93 -15.09 -1.81
CA PHE A 87 19.83 -16.13 -1.29
C PHE A 87 21.07 -15.53 -0.62
N HIS A 88 21.75 -14.57 -1.26
CA HIS A 88 22.89 -13.89 -0.67
C HIS A 88 22.50 -13.07 0.57
N ALA A 89 21.36 -12.38 0.54
CA ALA A 89 20.87 -11.64 1.71
C ALA A 89 20.60 -12.54 2.92
N VAL A 90 20.10 -13.77 2.70
CA VAL A 90 19.91 -14.78 3.75
C VAL A 90 21.25 -15.23 4.33
N TRP A 91 22.27 -15.47 3.50
CA TRP A 91 23.62 -15.79 3.98
C TRP A 91 24.25 -14.67 4.79
N ILE A 92 24.11 -13.43 4.32
CA ILE A 92 24.59 -12.24 5.04
C ILE A 92 23.87 -12.14 6.40
N LEU A 93 22.56 -12.35 6.45
CA LEU A 93 21.82 -12.38 7.70
C LEU A 93 22.30 -13.51 8.63
N ALA A 94 22.57 -14.70 8.10
CA ALA A 94 23.11 -15.82 8.89
C ALA A 94 24.49 -15.48 9.48
N VAL A 95 25.36 -14.83 8.71
CA VAL A 95 26.66 -14.33 9.18
C VAL A 95 26.46 -13.28 10.28
N VAL A 96 25.56 -12.31 10.08
CA VAL A 96 25.24 -11.30 11.10
C VAL A 96 24.74 -11.95 12.39
N MET A 97 23.83 -12.93 12.30
CA MET A 97 23.32 -13.67 13.45
C MET A 97 24.40 -14.46 14.19
N LEU A 98 25.35 -15.05 13.44
CA LEU A 98 26.48 -15.80 14.01
C LEU A 98 27.35 -14.92 14.93
N PHE A 99 27.59 -13.67 14.54
CA PHE A 99 28.40 -12.72 15.32
C PHE A 99 27.60 -11.91 16.34
N GLN A 100 26.28 -11.73 16.13
CA GLN A 100 25.44 -10.89 16.97
C GLN A 100 25.41 -11.32 18.44
N ASN A 101 25.12 -12.59 18.73
CA ASN A 101 25.03 -13.03 20.14
C ASN A 101 26.39 -13.10 20.83
N PRO A 102 27.48 -13.59 20.20
CA PRO A 102 28.81 -13.58 20.80
C PRO A 102 29.31 -12.17 21.13
N VAL A 103 29.11 -11.20 20.24
CA VAL A 103 29.49 -9.80 20.49
C VAL A 103 28.68 -9.21 21.63
N LYS A 104 27.37 -9.48 21.70
CA LYS A 104 26.53 -9.04 22.82
C LYS A 104 26.96 -9.66 24.16
N ALA A 105 27.29 -10.95 24.18
CA ALA A 105 27.76 -11.64 25.37
C ALA A 105 29.11 -11.06 25.83
N TYR A 106 30.04 -10.83 24.90
CA TYR A 106 31.33 -10.22 25.19
C TYR A 106 31.19 -8.81 25.79
N LEU A 107 30.36 -7.96 25.19
CA LEU A 107 30.09 -6.60 25.69
C LEU A 107 29.43 -6.60 27.08
N LYS A 108 28.62 -7.62 27.39
CA LYS A 108 28.00 -7.83 28.71
C LYS A 108 28.88 -8.58 29.71
N LYS A 109 30.09 -8.98 29.31
CA LYS A 109 31.00 -9.83 30.11
C LYS A 109 30.39 -11.18 30.51
N GLU A 110 29.52 -11.73 29.66
CA GLU A 110 28.91 -13.05 29.79
C GLU A 110 29.75 -14.12 29.03
N PRO A 111 29.63 -15.41 29.38
CA PRO A 111 30.38 -16.48 28.70
C PRO A 111 30.00 -16.58 27.21
N VAL A 112 31.01 -16.53 26.34
CA VAL A 112 30.82 -16.47 24.87
C VAL A 112 30.46 -17.84 24.27
N GLY A 113 30.93 -18.94 24.86
CA GLY A 113 30.67 -20.30 24.36
C GLY A 113 29.17 -20.64 24.20
N PRO A 114 28.34 -20.45 25.25
CA PRO A 114 26.89 -20.62 25.16
C PRO A 114 26.23 -19.71 24.12
N ALA A 115 26.73 -18.49 23.92
CA ALA A 115 26.19 -17.54 22.96
C ALA A 115 26.45 -17.95 21.49
N ILE A 116 27.60 -18.58 21.21
CA ILE A 116 27.88 -19.16 19.87
C ILE A 116 26.92 -20.30 19.59
N LYS A 117 26.77 -21.24 20.55
CA LYS A 117 25.82 -22.36 20.41
C LYS A 117 24.40 -21.86 20.15
N LYS A 118 23.97 -20.84 20.90
CA LYS A 118 22.66 -20.20 20.71
C LYS A 118 22.50 -19.65 19.29
N SER A 119 23.50 -18.94 18.77
CA SER A 119 23.45 -18.37 17.41
C SER A 119 23.28 -19.43 16.34
N ILE A 120 23.99 -20.56 16.45
CA ILE A 120 23.84 -21.68 15.52
C ILE A 120 22.43 -22.24 15.61
N VAL A 121 21.92 -22.49 16.82
CA VAL A 121 20.55 -22.99 17.02
C VAL A 121 19.51 -22.01 16.46
N ASP A 122 19.68 -20.71 16.68
CA ASP A 122 18.77 -19.66 16.18
C ASP A 122 18.76 -19.63 14.64
N ILE A 123 19.92 -19.81 13.98
CA ILE A 123 20.02 -19.89 12.51
C ILE A 123 19.27 -21.13 11.99
N PHE A 124 19.53 -22.32 12.54
CA PHE A 124 18.83 -23.55 12.11
C PHE A 124 17.32 -23.49 12.40
N THR A 125 16.93 -22.92 13.54
CA THR A 125 15.53 -22.71 13.89
C THR A 125 14.87 -21.73 12.93
N GLY A 126 15.56 -20.64 12.58
CA GLY A 126 15.14 -19.67 11.57
C GLY A 126 14.93 -20.31 10.19
N MET A 127 15.89 -21.12 9.73
CA MET A 127 15.77 -21.88 8.48
C MET A 127 14.60 -22.86 8.50
N ALA A 128 14.42 -23.60 9.61
CA ALA A 128 13.30 -24.53 9.77
C ALA A 128 11.94 -23.80 9.77
N ASN A 129 11.84 -22.65 10.43
CA ASN A 129 10.63 -21.83 10.41
C ASN A 129 10.37 -21.24 9.01
N GLY A 130 11.42 -20.82 8.31
CA GLY A 130 11.34 -20.39 6.91
C GLY A 130 10.76 -21.50 6.01
N ALA A 131 11.27 -22.72 6.13
CA ALA A 131 10.78 -23.87 5.39
C ALA A 131 9.30 -24.18 5.70
N ARG A 132 8.90 -24.17 6.99
CA ARG A 132 7.50 -24.39 7.39
C ARG A 132 6.56 -23.32 6.86
N ASN A 133 6.94 -22.05 6.96
CA ASN A 133 6.15 -20.94 6.43
C ASN A 133 6.03 -21.01 4.90
N MET A 134 7.05 -21.56 4.22
CA MET A 134 7.03 -21.74 2.77
C MET A 134 6.10 -22.86 2.30
N CYS A 135 5.82 -23.88 3.11
CA CYS A 135 4.87 -24.93 2.73
C CYS A 135 3.48 -24.36 2.39
N ALA A 136 2.97 -23.41 3.18
CA ALA A 136 1.66 -22.80 2.93
C ALA A 136 1.65 -21.98 1.63
N VAL A 137 2.70 -21.18 1.40
CA VAL A 137 2.85 -20.39 0.18
C VAL A 137 2.97 -21.32 -1.04
N ALA A 138 3.79 -22.37 -0.96
CA ALA A 138 4.02 -23.32 -2.05
C ALA A 138 2.73 -24.04 -2.48
N MET A 139 1.91 -24.51 -1.53
CA MET A 139 0.62 -25.14 -1.85
C MET A 139 -0.35 -24.15 -2.51
N ALA A 140 -0.44 -22.92 -1.99
CA ALA A 140 -1.29 -21.90 -2.58
C ALA A 140 -0.84 -21.50 -3.99
N THR A 141 0.46 -21.36 -4.22
CA THR A 141 1.01 -21.07 -5.55
C THR A 141 0.84 -22.24 -6.52
N ALA A 142 0.93 -23.49 -6.05
CA ALA A 142 0.66 -24.66 -6.88
C ALA A 142 -0.80 -24.69 -7.35
N ALA A 143 -1.74 -24.41 -6.44
CA ALA A 143 -3.16 -24.28 -6.79
C ALA A 143 -3.41 -23.10 -7.75
N ALA A 144 -2.81 -21.94 -7.49
CA ALA A 144 -2.85 -20.79 -8.39
C ALA A 144 -2.29 -21.14 -9.79
N GLY A 145 -1.22 -21.93 -9.86
CA GLY A 145 -0.64 -22.40 -11.12
C GLY A 145 -1.60 -23.28 -11.93
N ILE A 146 -2.40 -24.13 -11.28
CA ILE A 146 -3.45 -24.91 -11.94
C ILE A 146 -4.50 -23.97 -12.53
N ILE A 147 -4.95 -22.96 -11.77
CA ILE A 147 -5.89 -21.94 -12.26
C ILE A 147 -5.32 -21.23 -13.48
N VAL A 148 -4.08 -20.73 -13.39
CA VAL A 148 -3.39 -20.06 -14.51
C VAL A 148 -3.30 -20.97 -15.74
N GLY A 149 -2.99 -22.25 -15.55
CA GLY A 149 -2.94 -23.24 -16.62
C GLY A 149 -4.29 -23.45 -17.32
N VAL A 150 -5.39 -23.57 -16.55
CA VAL A 150 -6.75 -23.68 -17.10
C VAL A 150 -7.16 -22.42 -17.86
N VAL A 151 -6.79 -21.25 -17.34
CA VAL A 151 -7.04 -19.96 -17.98
C VAL A 151 -6.32 -19.84 -19.32
N ALA A 152 -5.06 -20.27 -19.36
CA ALA A 152 -4.25 -20.28 -20.58
C ALA A 152 -4.79 -21.24 -21.65
N MET A 153 -5.56 -22.27 -21.27
CA MET A 153 -6.24 -23.17 -22.22
C MET A 153 -7.50 -22.56 -22.88
N GLY A 154 -7.83 -21.30 -22.60
CA GLY A 154 -8.89 -20.55 -23.30
C GLY A 154 -10.03 -20.04 -22.40
N LEU A 155 -10.08 -20.45 -21.14
CA LEU A 155 -11.10 -19.96 -20.19
C LEU A 155 -10.93 -18.46 -19.88
N GLY A 156 -9.71 -17.92 -20.00
CA GLY A 156 -9.45 -16.49 -19.81
C GLY A 156 -10.26 -15.60 -20.75
N GLN A 157 -10.38 -16.00 -22.02
CA GLN A 157 -11.13 -15.23 -23.01
C GLN A 157 -12.63 -15.16 -22.68
N LEU A 158 -13.21 -16.26 -22.19
CA LEU A 158 -14.60 -16.29 -21.75
C LEU A 158 -14.86 -15.32 -20.59
N ILE A 159 -13.91 -15.20 -19.65
CA ILE A 159 -14.01 -14.25 -18.54
C ILE A 159 -13.95 -12.81 -19.07
N THR A 160 -13.04 -12.52 -20.00
CA THR A 160 -12.98 -11.22 -20.71
C THR A 160 -14.29 -10.90 -21.41
N GLU A 161 -14.88 -11.85 -22.13
CA GLU A 161 -16.16 -11.66 -22.85
C GLU A 161 -17.33 -11.43 -21.90
N ILE A 162 -17.44 -12.20 -20.81
CA ILE A 162 -18.50 -12.02 -19.80
C ILE A 162 -18.38 -10.64 -19.16
N VAL A 163 -17.17 -10.25 -18.73
CA VAL A 163 -16.95 -8.93 -18.12
C VAL A 163 -17.21 -7.82 -19.14
N GLY A 164 -16.78 -7.97 -20.38
CA GLY A 164 -17.05 -7.02 -21.46
C GLY A 164 -18.54 -6.84 -21.72
N THR A 165 -19.29 -7.94 -21.78
CA THR A 165 -20.76 -7.91 -21.97
C THR A 165 -21.46 -7.22 -20.80
N LEU A 166 -21.03 -7.50 -19.57
CA LEU A 166 -21.58 -6.85 -18.36
C LEU A 166 -21.21 -5.36 -18.27
N ALA A 167 -20.01 -5.00 -18.69
CA ALA A 167 -19.52 -3.62 -18.67
C ALA A 167 -20.14 -2.76 -19.79
N GLY A 168 -20.54 -3.36 -20.91
CA GLY A 168 -20.98 -2.63 -22.11
C GLY A 168 -19.87 -1.73 -22.65
N ASP A 169 -20.18 -0.47 -22.94
CA ASP A 169 -19.18 0.55 -23.34
C ASP A 169 -18.68 1.41 -22.15
N ASN A 170 -18.91 0.97 -20.90
CA ASN A 170 -18.61 1.76 -19.71
C ASN A 170 -17.35 1.28 -18.97
N VAL A 171 -16.25 2.00 -19.18
CA VAL A 171 -14.96 1.76 -18.51
C VAL A 171 -15.07 1.81 -16.98
N TYR A 172 -15.92 2.67 -16.41
CA TYR A 172 -16.09 2.72 -14.95
C TYR A 172 -16.74 1.44 -14.43
N LEU A 173 -17.69 0.88 -15.19
CA LEU A 173 -18.34 -0.38 -14.84
C LEU A 173 -17.37 -1.55 -15.00
N LEU A 174 -16.55 -1.56 -16.07
CA LEU A 174 -15.44 -2.50 -16.24
C LEU A 174 -14.54 -2.53 -14.99
N LEU A 175 -14.03 -1.37 -14.56
CA LEU A 175 -13.13 -1.29 -13.40
C LEU A 175 -13.83 -1.69 -12.08
N PHE A 176 -15.12 -1.41 -11.95
CA PHE A 176 -15.88 -1.78 -10.76
C PHE A 176 -16.09 -3.31 -10.70
N ILE A 177 -16.50 -3.93 -11.81
CA ILE A 177 -16.67 -5.38 -11.92
C ILE A 177 -15.32 -6.08 -11.67
N THR A 178 -14.24 -5.60 -12.28
CA THR A 178 -12.91 -6.21 -12.09
C THR A 178 -12.39 -6.04 -10.68
N ALA A 179 -12.61 -4.90 -10.02
CA ALA A 179 -12.27 -4.71 -8.61
C ALA A 179 -13.01 -5.70 -7.70
N PHE A 180 -14.33 -5.85 -7.89
CA PHE A 180 -15.13 -6.82 -7.13
C PHE A 180 -14.71 -8.27 -7.39
N ALA A 181 -14.46 -8.62 -8.65
CA ALA A 181 -13.95 -9.94 -9.01
C ALA A 181 -12.58 -10.20 -8.35
N SER A 182 -11.68 -9.21 -8.35
CA SER A 182 -10.37 -9.32 -7.68
C SER A 182 -10.48 -9.47 -6.16
N LEU A 183 -11.44 -8.79 -5.51
CA LEU A 183 -11.68 -8.99 -4.09
C LEU A 183 -12.16 -10.42 -3.81
N ILE A 184 -13.16 -10.90 -4.55
CA ILE A 184 -13.75 -12.23 -4.32
C ILE A 184 -12.75 -13.35 -4.59
N ILE A 185 -12.04 -13.29 -5.72
CA ILE A 185 -11.08 -14.34 -6.11
C ILE A 185 -9.87 -14.33 -5.16
N GLY A 186 -9.54 -13.20 -4.54
CA GLY A 186 -8.34 -13.04 -3.71
C GLY A 186 -8.54 -13.46 -2.26
N MET A 187 -9.78 -13.48 -1.78
CA MET A 187 -10.09 -13.81 -0.39
C MET A 187 -9.59 -15.22 -0.02
N GLY A 188 -8.76 -15.28 1.03
CA GLY A 188 -8.29 -16.53 1.63
C GLY A 188 -7.05 -17.13 0.97
N LEU A 189 -6.49 -16.46 -0.03
CA LEU A 189 -5.22 -16.84 -0.64
C LEU A 189 -4.07 -16.00 -0.02
N PRO A 190 -2.85 -16.54 0.12
CA PRO A 190 -1.68 -15.72 0.41
C PRO A 190 -1.47 -14.68 -0.69
N THR A 191 -1.10 -13.44 -0.34
CA THR A 191 -0.92 -12.31 -1.27
C THR A 191 -0.16 -12.66 -2.57
N THR A 192 0.88 -13.50 -2.46
CA THR A 192 1.65 -14.00 -3.61
C THR A 192 0.78 -14.81 -4.59
N ALA A 193 0.02 -15.78 -4.08
CA ALA A 193 -0.87 -16.61 -4.88
C ALA A 193 -2.05 -15.79 -5.42
N THR A 194 -2.62 -14.90 -4.59
CA THR A 194 -3.64 -13.94 -5.00
C THR A 194 -3.20 -13.15 -6.22
N TYR A 195 -2.02 -12.53 -6.17
CA TYR A 195 -1.51 -11.75 -7.29
C TYR A 195 -1.30 -12.59 -8.56
N ILE A 196 -0.76 -13.82 -8.46
CA ILE A 196 -0.58 -14.72 -9.62
C ILE A 196 -1.92 -15.00 -10.31
N VAL A 197 -2.98 -15.26 -9.53
CA VAL A 197 -4.33 -15.51 -10.07
C VAL A 197 -4.90 -14.23 -10.69
N MET A 198 -4.79 -13.07 -10.04
CA MET A 198 -5.32 -11.82 -10.59
C MET A 198 -4.57 -11.33 -11.82
N ALA A 199 -3.25 -11.51 -11.86
CA ALA A 199 -2.43 -11.12 -12.99
C ALA A 199 -2.73 -11.95 -14.24
N SER A 200 -3.13 -13.21 -14.09
CA SER A 200 -3.53 -14.06 -15.21
C SER A 200 -4.98 -13.88 -15.62
N LEU A 201 -5.87 -13.56 -14.68
CA LEU A 201 -7.31 -13.43 -14.93
C LEU A 201 -7.78 -12.00 -15.15
N THR A 202 -7.47 -11.10 -14.21
CA THR A 202 -8.10 -9.77 -14.16
C THR A 202 -7.31 -8.71 -14.93
N ALA A 203 -5.98 -8.77 -14.91
CA ALA A 203 -5.16 -7.79 -15.64
C ALA A 203 -5.43 -7.79 -17.16
N PRO A 204 -5.56 -8.95 -17.84
CA PRO A 204 -5.92 -8.98 -19.26
C PRO A 204 -7.31 -8.40 -19.52
N VAL A 205 -8.29 -8.62 -18.65
CA VAL A 205 -9.64 -8.08 -18.78
C VAL A 205 -9.63 -6.55 -18.81
N ILE A 206 -8.86 -5.91 -17.92
CA ILE A 206 -8.73 -4.45 -17.89
C ILE A 206 -8.09 -3.92 -19.18
N VAL A 207 -7.04 -4.59 -19.67
CA VAL A 207 -6.27 -4.12 -20.84
C VAL A 207 -7.01 -4.40 -22.15
N GLN A 208 -7.60 -5.57 -22.32
CA GLN A 208 -8.29 -5.99 -23.54
C GLN A 208 -9.64 -5.28 -23.67
N VAL A 209 -10.53 -5.45 -22.69
CA VAL A 209 -11.86 -4.82 -22.73
C VAL A 209 -11.73 -3.29 -22.73
N GLY A 210 -10.81 -2.74 -21.93
CA GLY A 210 -10.51 -1.32 -21.96
C GLY A 210 -10.02 -0.86 -23.34
N GLY A 211 -9.12 -1.63 -23.96
CA GLY A 211 -8.63 -1.37 -25.32
C GLY A 211 -9.75 -1.38 -26.38
N ASP A 212 -10.67 -2.33 -26.29
CA ASP A 212 -11.82 -2.46 -27.19
C ASP A 212 -12.78 -1.25 -27.07
N MET A 213 -12.89 -0.68 -25.85
CA MET A 213 -13.63 0.56 -25.58
C MET A 213 -12.85 1.84 -25.98
N GLY A 214 -11.64 1.71 -26.56
CA GLY A 214 -10.76 2.84 -26.88
C GLY A 214 -10.03 3.45 -25.68
N PHE A 215 -10.05 2.78 -24.52
CA PHE A 215 -9.38 3.21 -23.29
C PHE A 215 -8.08 2.41 -23.05
N VAL A 216 -6.97 2.96 -23.51
CA VAL A 216 -5.65 2.31 -23.37
C VAL A 216 -5.12 2.45 -21.94
N VAL A 217 -5.09 1.32 -21.22
CA VAL A 217 -4.51 1.24 -19.86
C VAL A 217 -3.05 0.79 -19.94
N PRO A 218 -2.09 1.53 -19.34
CA PRO A 218 -0.72 1.04 -19.21
C PRO A 218 -0.68 -0.29 -18.46
N ILE A 219 0.05 -1.27 -18.98
CA ILE A 219 0.12 -2.62 -18.38
C ILE A 219 0.52 -2.59 -16.89
N MET A 220 1.47 -1.73 -16.52
CA MET A 220 1.87 -1.55 -15.12
C MET A 220 0.71 -1.08 -14.24
N ALA A 221 -0.16 -0.20 -14.75
CA ALA A 221 -1.33 0.26 -14.02
C ALA A 221 -2.33 -0.89 -13.82
N ALA A 222 -2.59 -1.71 -14.84
CA ALA A 222 -3.47 -2.87 -14.70
C ALA A 222 -2.94 -3.88 -13.65
N HIS A 223 -1.64 -4.20 -13.69
CA HIS A 223 -1.05 -5.11 -12.70
C HIS A 223 -1.01 -4.52 -11.29
N LEU A 224 -0.72 -3.22 -11.13
CA LEU A 224 -0.80 -2.56 -9.83
C LEU A 224 -2.25 -2.49 -9.32
N PHE A 225 -3.23 -2.29 -10.21
CA PHE A 225 -4.65 -2.33 -9.85
C PHE A 225 -5.02 -3.69 -9.25
N CYS A 226 -4.69 -4.77 -9.96
CA CYS A 226 -4.90 -6.15 -9.49
C CYS A 226 -4.15 -6.44 -8.19
N PHE A 227 -2.93 -5.94 -8.03
CA PHE A 227 -2.14 -6.10 -6.81
C PHE A 227 -2.77 -5.39 -5.60
N PHE A 228 -3.24 -4.16 -5.77
CA PHE A 228 -3.90 -3.40 -4.70
C PHE A 228 -5.19 -4.07 -4.25
N PHE A 229 -6.06 -4.48 -5.19
CA PHE A 229 -7.27 -5.21 -4.82
C PHE A 229 -6.99 -6.61 -4.27
N GLY A 230 -5.91 -7.24 -4.71
CA GLY A 230 -5.44 -8.50 -4.13
C GLY A 230 -5.03 -8.38 -2.66
N ILE A 231 -4.30 -7.32 -2.30
CA ILE A 231 -3.96 -7.06 -0.88
C ILE A 231 -5.20 -6.67 -0.09
N LEU A 232 -6.08 -5.85 -0.67
CA LEU A 232 -7.32 -5.44 -0.02
C LEU A 232 -8.25 -6.64 0.24
N ALA A 233 -8.21 -7.67 -0.60
CA ALA A 233 -8.93 -8.93 -0.37
C ALA A 233 -8.49 -9.63 0.93
N ASP A 234 -7.18 -9.59 1.25
CA ASP A 234 -6.64 -10.19 2.46
C ASP A 234 -7.08 -9.45 3.74
N ASP A 235 -7.39 -8.15 3.64
CA ASP A 235 -7.93 -7.34 4.73
C ASP A 235 -9.47 -7.42 4.84
N THR A 236 -10.15 -7.81 3.76
CA THR A 236 -11.62 -7.83 3.70
C THR A 236 -12.20 -8.89 4.65
N PRO A 237 -13.14 -8.54 5.54
CA PRO A 237 -13.86 -9.51 6.36
C PRO A 237 -14.63 -10.51 5.49
N PRO A 238 -14.62 -11.82 5.81
CA PRO A 238 -14.22 -12.42 7.09
C PRO A 238 -12.74 -12.87 7.19
N VAL A 239 -11.89 -12.63 6.19
CA VAL A 239 -10.54 -13.23 6.11
C VAL A 239 -9.48 -12.48 6.93
N GLY A 240 -9.49 -11.14 6.92
CA GLY A 240 -8.63 -10.19 7.65
C GLY A 240 -7.63 -10.70 8.70
N LEU A 241 -6.57 -11.43 8.31
CA LEU A 241 -5.58 -12.04 9.24
C LEU A 241 -4.90 -11.01 10.16
N ALA A 242 -4.56 -9.84 9.62
CA ALA A 242 -3.96 -8.75 10.40
C ALA A 242 -4.95 -8.21 11.45
N ALA A 243 -6.23 -8.12 11.12
CA ALA A 243 -7.26 -7.70 12.05
C ALA A 243 -7.48 -8.71 13.19
N TYR A 244 -7.37 -10.02 12.93
CA TYR A 244 -7.40 -11.04 13.98
C TYR A 244 -6.23 -10.88 14.98
N ALA A 245 -5.02 -10.63 14.47
CA ALA A 245 -3.86 -10.37 15.31
C ALA A 245 -4.01 -9.06 16.10
N ALA A 246 -4.47 -7.99 15.45
CA ALA A 246 -4.73 -6.71 16.11
C ALA A 246 -5.80 -6.84 17.20
N ALA A 247 -6.87 -7.61 16.95
CA ALA A 247 -7.92 -7.88 17.93
C ALA A 247 -7.40 -8.63 19.15
N ALA A 248 -6.46 -9.57 18.97
CA ALA A 248 -5.81 -10.26 20.08
C ALA A 248 -4.95 -9.31 20.95
N ILE A 249 -4.26 -8.35 20.33
CA ILE A 249 -3.48 -7.32 21.04
C ILE A 249 -4.42 -6.35 21.77
N ALA A 250 -5.47 -5.89 21.09
CA ALA A 250 -6.45 -4.94 21.63
C ALA A 250 -7.47 -5.57 22.59
N LYS A 251 -7.49 -6.90 22.72
CA LYS A 251 -8.47 -7.67 23.49
C LYS A 251 -9.92 -7.36 23.05
N SER A 252 -10.13 -7.20 21.75
CA SER A 252 -11.43 -6.91 21.14
C SER A 252 -11.96 -8.09 20.31
N PRO A 253 -13.27 -8.14 20.00
CA PRO A 253 -13.82 -9.14 19.10
C PRO A 253 -13.22 -9.02 17.69
N PRO A 254 -12.77 -10.11 17.04
CA PRO A 254 -12.04 -10.01 15.78
C PRO A 254 -12.83 -9.48 14.59
N ILE A 255 -14.08 -9.93 14.40
CA ILE A 255 -14.89 -9.50 13.24
C ILE A 255 -15.20 -8.00 13.28
N PRO A 256 -15.68 -7.40 14.40
CA PRO A 256 -15.82 -5.94 14.50
C PRO A 256 -14.51 -5.19 14.30
N THR A 257 -13.40 -5.74 14.80
CA THR A 257 -12.07 -5.13 14.61
C THR A 257 -11.67 -5.14 13.14
N GLY A 258 -11.94 -6.23 12.42
CA GLY A 258 -11.71 -6.34 10.97
C GLY A 258 -12.59 -5.42 10.15
N ILE A 259 -13.87 -5.30 10.48
CA ILE A 259 -14.76 -4.34 9.79
C ILE A 259 -14.25 -2.91 9.99
N GLN A 260 -13.82 -2.56 11.20
CA GLN A 260 -13.27 -1.23 11.47
C GLN A 260 -11.94 -0.99 10.71
N GLY A 261 -11.03 -1.98 10.73
CA GLY A 261 -9.77 -1.94 9.99
C GLY A 261 -9.98 -1.78 8.49
N PHE A 262 -10.82 -2.63 7.91
CA PHE A 262 -11.21 -2.56 6.51
C PHE A 262 -11.86 -1.23 6.15
N MET A 263 -12.72 -0.67 7.01
CA MET A 263 -13.26 0.66 6.78
C MET A 263 -12.17 1.73 6.74
N TYR A 264 -11.11 1.63 7.54
CA TYR A 264 -9.96 2.54 7.42
C TYR A 264 -9.19 2.33 6.12
N ASP A 265 -9.00 1.09 5.67
CA ASP A 265 -8.19 0.78 4.49
C ASP A 265 -8.93 0.98 3.15
N ILE A 266 -10.23 0.67 3.06
CA ILE A 266 -11.06 0.84 1.85
C ILE A 266 -11.04 2.29 1.35
N ARG A 267 -10.73 3.26 2.23
CA ARG A 267 -10.56 4.67 1.87
C ARG A 267 -9.34 4.89 0.97
N THR A 268 -8.33 4.02 1.01
CA THR A 268 -7.18 4.07 0.11
C THR A 268 -7.42 3.34 -1.22
N ALA A 269 -8.49 2.54 -1.32
CA ALA A 269 -8.87 1.79 -2.53
C ALA A 269 -9.27 2.68 -3.72
N ILE A 270 -9.41 4.00 -3.52
CA ILE A 270 -9.58 4.96 -4.61
C ILE A 270 -8.31 5.12 -5.47
N LEU A 271 -7.12 4.88 -4.90
CA LEU A 271 -5.84 5.05 -5.59
C LEU A 271 -5.76 4.23 -6.88
N PRO A 272 -6.09 2.92 -6.89
CA PRO A 272 -6.18 2.12 -8.10
C PRO A 272 -7.01 2.73 -9.22
N PHE A 273 -8.23 3.18 -8.91
CA PHE A 273 -9.07 3.84 -9.91
C PHE A 273 -8.41 5.12 -10.42
N MET A 274 -7.83 5.92 -9.53
CA MET A 274 -7.22 7.19 -9.90
C MET A 274 -6.02 7.01 -10.82
N PHE A 275 -5.12 6.04 -10.57
CA PHE A 275 -3.96 5.87 -11.43
C PHE A 275 -4.26 5.17 -12.76
N ILE A 276 -5.37 4.44 -12.87
CA ILE A 276 -5.86 3.92 -14.15
C ILE A 276 -6.28 5.10 -15.06
N PHE A 277 -6.98 6.09 -14.51
CA PHE A 277 -7.39 7.29 -15.27
C PHE A 277 -6.31 8.37 -15.35
N ASN A 278 -5.29 8.31 -14.50
CA ASN A 278 -4.17 9.25 -14.48
C ASN A 278 -2.85 8.50 -14.16
N ALA A 279 -2.21 7.98 -15.21
CA ALA A 279 -0.97 7.22 -15.09
C ALA A 279 0.23 8.05 -14.57
N ASP A 280 0.10 9.38 -14.46
CA ASP A 280 1.10 10.23 -13.79
C ASP A 280 1.30 9.81 -12.33
N LEU A 281 0.24 9.30 -11.67
CA LEU A 281 0.29 8.84 -10.27
C LEU A 281 1.22 7.63 -10.08
N ILE A 282 1.49 6.86 -11.13
CA ILE A 282 2.47 5.78 -11.14
C ILE A 282 3.76 6.19 -11.87
N LEU A 283 3.99 7.51 -12.03
CA LEU A 283 5.17 8.08 -12.70
C LEU A 283 5.39 7.54 -14.12
N HIS A 284 4.31 7.14 -14.81
CA HIS A 284 4.43 6.59 -16.16
C HIS A 284 4.91 7.66 -17.14
N LYS A 285 6.06 7.44 -17.76
CA LYS A 285 6.73 8.40 -18.67
C LYS A 285 7.10 9.74 -18.00
N ILE A 286 7.25 9.77 -16.67
CA ILE A 286 7.70 10.97 -15.93
C ILE A 286 9.18 10.82 -15.56
N ASN A 287 10.02 11.68 -16.11
CA ASN A 287 11.47 11.64 -15.89
C ASN A 287 12.00 12.81 -15.04
N SER A 288 11.13 13.75 -14.64
CA SER A 288 11.52 14.92 -13.86
C SER A 288 11.24 14.73 -12.36
N TRP A 289 12.26 14.91 -11.52
CA TRP A 289 12.14 14.84 -10.06
C TRP A 289 11.20 15.89 -9.48
N SER A 290 11.19 17.11 -10.04
CA SER A 290 10.29 18.18 -9.56
C SER A 290 8.83 17.85 -9.84
N GLN A 291 8.55 17.27 -11.01
CA GLN A 291 7.22 16.82 -11.40
C GLN A 291 6.77 15.63 -10.56
N ALA A 292 7.65 14.66 -10.31
CA ALA A 292 7.36 13.52 -9.46
C ALA A 292 7.02 13.95 -8.02
N PHE A 293 7.78 14.90 -7.46
CA PHE A 293 7.51 15.45 -6.13
C PHE A 293 6.17 16.21 -6.09
N LEU A 294 5.87 17.00 -7.12
CA LEU A 294 4.59 17.69 -7.24
C LEU A 294 3.42 16.69 -7.25
N ILE A 295 3.49 15.66 -8.10
CA ILE A 295 2.47 14.60 -8.18
C ILE A 295 2.31 13.91 -6.83
N PHE A 296 3.42 13.58 -6.17
CA PHE A 296 3.41 12.97 -4.84
C PHE A 296 2.71 13.86 -3.80
N ALA A 297 3.09 15.14 -3.71
CA ALA A 297 2.48 16.09 -2.78
C ALA A 297 0.97 16.23 -3.03
N MET A 298 0.56 16.34 -4.30
CA MET A 298 -0.86 16.44 -4.66
C MET A 298 -1.62 15.14 -4.38
N ALA A 299 -1.01 13.97 -4.59
CA ALA A 299 -1.60 12.68 -4.26
C ALA A 299 -1.82 12.53 -2.74
N CYS A 300 -0.85 12.97 -1.92
CA CYS A 300 -1.01 13.00 -0.46
C CYS A 300 -2.16 13.91 -0.03
N ILE A 301 -2.22 15.14 -0.55
CA ILE A 301 -3.31 16.09 -0.20
C ILE A 301 -4.66 15.57 -0.70
N GLY A 302 -4.71 14.99 -1.90
CA GLY A 302 -5.92 14.37 -2.45
C GLY A 302 -6.43 13.22 -1.59
N ASN A 303 -5.53 12.35 -1.11
CA ASN A 303 -5.86 11.29 -0.16
C ASN A 303 -6.27 11.83 1.21
N PHE A 304 -5.66 12.90 1.72
CA PHE A 304 -6.09 13.53 2.96
C PHE A 304 -7.49 14.12 2.85
N ALA A 305 -7.82 14.76 1.72
CA ALA A 305 -9.17 15.25 1.45
C ALA A 305 -10.17 14.09 1.39
N PHE A 306 -9.82 12.99 0.72
CA PHE A 306 -10.69 11.82 0.62
C PHE A 306 -10.91 11.11 1.97
N ALA A 307 -9.83 10.93 2.74
CA ALA A 307 -9.87 10.41 4.08
C ALA A 307 -10.73 11.31 4.97
N SER A 308 -10.60 12.64 4.86
CA SER A 308 -11.40 13.59 5.64
C SER A 308 -12.87 13.55 5.28
N ALA A 309 -13.21 13.43 3.99
CA ALA A 309 -14.58 13.31 3.51
C ALA A 309 -15.26 12.04 4.06
N THR A 310 -14.57 10.91 3.95
CA THR A 310 -15.06 9.59 4.37
C THR A 310 -15.02 9.37 5.89
N GLN A 311 -14.17 10.10 6.63
CA GLN A 311 -14.13 10.09 8.10
C GLN A 311 -15.10 11.08 8.74
N ASN A 312 -15.80 11.88 7.93
CA ASN A 312 -16.67 12.96 8.36
C ASN A 312 -15.98 13.96 9.31
N TRP A 313 -14.67 14.12 9.15
CA TRP A 313 -13.84 14.94 10.02
C TRP A 313 -12.60 15.43 9.27
N PHE A 314 -12.35 16.73 9.32
CA PHE A 314 -11.10 17.32 8.83
C PHE A 314 -10.38 18.01 9.99
N VAL A 315 -10.72 19.27 10.29
CA VAL A 315 -10.30 19.96 11.52
C VAL A 315 -11.43 19.94 12.56
N ALA A 316 -12.67 19.94 12.08
CA ALA A 316 -13.87 19.73 12.86
C ALA A 316 -14.77 18.71 12.15
N LYS A 317 -15.88 18.32 12.79
CA LYS A 317 -16.91 17.49 12.16
C LYS A 317 -17.41 18.15 10.87
N ASN A 318 -17.38 17.40 9.77
CA ASN A 318 -17.77 17.94 8.47
C ASN A 318 -19.29 18.19 8.43
N ARG A 319 -19.70 19.25 7.74
CA ARG A 319 -21.08 19.46 7.31
C ARG A 319 -21.33 18.75 5.98
N VAL A 320 -22.59 18.47 5.68
CA VAL A 320 -22.99 17.74 4.46
C VAL A 320 -22.44 18.38 3.18
N TYR A 321 -22.37 19.72 3.10
CA TYR A 321 -21.83 20.43 1.95
C TYR A 321 -20.29 20.42 1.86
N GLU A 322 -19.58 20.07 2.92
CA GLU A 322 -18.10 20.01 2.93
C GLU A 322 -17.59 18.69 2.35
N ILE A 323 -18.40 17.63 2.43
CA ILE A 323 -18.12 16.31 1.85
C ILE A 323 -17.94 16.41 0.32
N PRO A 324 -18.90 16.94 -0.47
CA PRO A 324 -18.72 17.05 -1.92
C PRO A 324 -17.57 18.00 -2.29
N LEU A 325 -17.29 19.04 -1.49
CA LEU A 325 -16.13 19.91 -1.70
C LEU A 325 -14.81 19.16 -1.52
N LEU A 326 -14.68 18.36 -0.46
CA LEU A 326 -13.50 17.53 -0.22
C LEU A 326 -13.33 16.45 -1.30
N LEU A 327 -14.41 15.84 -1.77
CA LEU A 327 -14.37 14.90 -2.90
C LEU A 327 -13.96 15.60 -4.20
N ALA A 328 -14.42 16.83 -4.43
CA ALA A 328 -13.99 17.65 -5.56
C ALA A 328 -12.49 18.00 -5.47
N VAL A 329 -11.95 18.25 -4.27
CA VAL A 329 -10.51 18.41 -4.04
C VAL A 329 -9.77 17.14 -4.44
N THR A 330 -10.19 15.97 -3.95
CA THR A 330 -9.58 14.68 -4.32
C THR A 330 -9.58 14.48 -5.83
N PHE A 331 -10.72 14.69 -6.49
CA PHE A 331 -10.83 14.53 -7.93
C PHE A 331 -9.92 15.49 -8.70
N THR A 332 -9.87 16.77 -8.30
CA THR A 332 -9.06 17.80 -8.95
C THR A 332 -7.56 17.53 -8.80
N LEU A 333 -7.12 17.10 -7.62
CA LEU A 333 -5.70 16.86 -7.33
C LEU A 333 -5.20 15.51 -7.87
N MET A 334 -6.05 14.48 -7.88
CA MET A 334 -5.65 13.14 -8.36
C MET A 334 -5.89 12.97 -9.86
N ARG A 335 -6.84 13.71 -10.46
CA ARG A 335 -7.15 13.66 -11.90
C ARG A 335 -7.24 15.08 -12.51
N PRO A 336 -6.14 15.86 -12.48
CA PRO A 336 -6.14 17.23 -12.99
C PRO A 336 -6.48 17.31 -14.49
N GLY A 337 -6.14 16.29 -15.29
CA GLY A 337 -6.40 16.26 -16.73
C GLY A 337 -7.89 16.26 -17.10
N ALA A 338 -8.76 15.70 -16.25
CA ALA A 338 -10.20 15.74 -16.48
C ALA A 338 -10.79 17.13 -16.23
N VAL A 339 -10.34 17.78 -15.15
CA VAL A 339 -10.74 19.15 -14.81
C VAL A 339 -10.25 20.14 -15.86
N ALA A 340 -9.01 19.96 -16.35
CA ALA A 340 -8.47 20.75 -17.46
C ALA A 340 -9.35 20.63 -18.71
N GLY A 341 -9.78 19.41 -19.06
CA GLY A 341 -10.69 19.18 -20.18
C GLY A 341 -12.04 19.89 -20.03
N TRP A 342 -12.63 19.89 -18.83
CA TRP A 342 -13.90 20.61 -18.56
C TRP A 342 -13.76 22.14 -18.63
N LEU A 343 -12.58 22.66 -18.31
CA LEU A 343 -12.28 24.09 -18.35
C LEU A 343 -11.67 24.55 -19.70
N GLY A 344 -11.54 23.65 -20.67
CA GLY A 344 -10.96 23.94 -21.99
C GLY A 344 -9.45 24.19 -21.98
N VAL A 345 -8.75 23.79 -20.90
CA VAL A 345 -7.29 23.94 -20.77
C VAL A 345 -6.59 22.78 -21.49
N PRO A 346 -5.53 23.05 -22.27
CA PRO A 346 -4.76 22.00 -22.94
C PRO A 346 -4.26 20.93 -21.97
N HIS A 347 -4.25 19.68 -22.39
CA HIS A 347 -3.83 18.56 -21.54
C HIS A 347 -2.37 18.66 -21.08
N SER A 348 -1.51 19.35 -21.84
CA SER A 348 -0.13 19.67 -21.45
C SER A 348 -0.04 20.56 -20.22
N GLU A 349 -1.06 21.40 -19.99
CA GLU A 349 -1.15 22.36 -18.89
C GLU A 349 -2.01 21.84 -17.74
N ARG A 350 -2.31 20.53 -17.71
CA ARG A 350 -3.15 19.91 -16.68
C ARG A 350 -2.76 20.27 -15.25
N TYR A 351 -1.46 20.45 -14.96
CA TYR A 351 -0.97 20.79 -13.62
C TYR A 351 -1.40 22.18 -13.12
N TRP A 352 -1.85 23.08 -14.00
CA TRP A 352 -2.45 24.37 -13.62
C TRP A 352 -3.77 24.23 -12.87
N MET A 353 -4.36 23.04 -12.84
CA MET A 353 -5.56 22.76 -12.07
C MET A 353 -5.27 22.52 -10.57
N TYR A 354 -4.01 22.25 -10.19
CA TYR A 354 -3.65 22.00 -8.80
C TYR A 354 -3.93 23.19 -7.85
N PRO A 355 -3.59 24.45 -8.21
CA PRO A 355 -3.98 25.61 -7.42
C PRO A 355 -5.48 25.69 -7.11
N ILE A 356 -6.35 25.27 -8.03
CA ILE A 356 -7.80 25.25 -7.82
C ILE A 356 -8.16 24.25 -6.72
N GLY A 357 -7.62 23.02 -6.80
CA GLY A 357 -7.83 22.00 -5.77
C GLY A 357 -7.29 22.42 -4.40
N LEU A 358 -6.12 23.06 -4.36
CA LEU A 358 -5.53 23.58 -3.12
C LEU A 358 -6.34 24.75 -2.55
N ALA A 359 -6.86 25.65 -3.39
CA ALA A 359 -7.72 26.75 -2.97
C ALA A 359 -9.03 26.22 -2.37
N LEU A 360 -9.64 25.20 -2.99
CA LEU A 360 -10.82 24.52 -2.43
C LEU A 360 -10.51 23.84 -1.10
N PHE A 361 -9.35 23.20 -0.97
CA PHE A 361 -8.93 22.58 0.29
C PHE A 361 -8.73 23.61 1.40
N GLY A 362 -8.08 24.74 1.07
CA GLY A 362 -7.93 25.88 1.97
C GLY A 362 -9.27 26.51 2.35
N LEU A 363 -10.21 26.62 1.42
CA LEU A 363 -11.56 27.12 1.70
C LEU A 363 -12.27 26.24 2.75
N VAL A 364 -12.22 24.91 2.61
CA VAL A 364 -12.79 23.99 3.61
C VAL A 364 -12.10 24.16 4.97
N TYR A 365 -10.78 24.34 4.99
CA TYR A 365 -10.04 24.63 6.22
C TYR A 365 -10.56 25.92 6.90
N PHE A 366 -10.68 27.01 6.16
CA PHE A 366 -11.16 28.29 6.71
C PHE A 366 -12.61 28.22 7.19
N LEU A 367 -13.48 27.48 6.49
CA LEU A 367 -14.86 27.25 6.91
C LEU A 367 -14.95 26.44 8.21
N GLN A 368 -13.99 25.55 8.47
CA GLN A 368 -13.95 24.73 9.69
C GLN A 368 -13.22 25.37 10.86
N ARG A 369 -12.32 26.32 10.62
CA ARG A 369 -11.51 27.00 11.65
C ARG A 369 -12.32 27.54 12.84
N PRO A 370 -13.54 28.11 12.69
CA PRO A 370 -14.35 28.56 13.82
C PRO A 370 -14.91 27.42 14.69
N ARG A 371 -14.93 26.19 14.18
CA ARG A 371 -15.55 25.01 14.81
C ARG A 371 -14.52 24.04 15.41
N ILE A 372 -13.24 24.42 15.43
CA ILE A 372 -12.18 23.58 15.99
C ILE A 372 -12.55 23.27 17.46
N PRO A 373 -12.62 21.98 17.85
CA PRO A 373 -12.86 21.62 19.24
C PRO A 373 -11.79 22.28 20.13
N LYS A 374 -12.22 23.13 21.06
CA LYS A 374 -11.30 23.71 22.05
C LYS A 374 -10.91 22.58 23.00
N VAL A 375 -9.64 22.22 23.01
CA VAL A 375 -9.09 21.29 24.01
C VAL A 375 -9.35 21.91 25.39
N PRO A 376 -10.00 21.19 26.33
CA PRO A 376 -10.12 21.68 27.70
C PRO A 376 -8.72 22.00 28.23
N ALA A 377 -8.54 23.20 28.79
CA ALA A 377 -7.28 23.56 29.44
C ALA A 377 -6.90 22.45 30.43
N PRO A 378 -5.62 22.02 30.50
CA PRO A 378 -5.22 21.07 31.53
C PRO A 378 -5.66 21.66 32.87
N ALA A 379 -6.43 20.88 33.64
CA ALA A 379 -6.71 21.21 35.03
C ALA A 379 -5.36 21.53 35.67
N LYS A 380 -5.21 22.76 36.18
CA LYS A 380 -4.01 23.16 36.92
C LYS A 380 -3.82 22.06 37.97
N ALA A 381 -2.67 21.40 37.94
CA ALA A 381 -2.28 20.53 39.04
C ALA A 381 -2.30 21.43 40.29
N GLU A 382 -3.27 21.20 41.18
CA GLU A 382 -3.23 21.77 42.51
C GLU A 382 -1.95 21.21 43.16
N ALA A 383 -1.08 22.14 43.55
CA ALA A 383 0.26 21.90 44.04
C ALA A 383 0.29 21.29 45.44
#